data_AF-A0A1D7VM07-F1
#
_entry.id   AF-A0A1D7VM07-F1
#
_cell.length_a   1.000
_cell.length_b   1.000
_cell.length_c   1.000
_cell.angle_alpha   90.00
_cell.angle_beta   90.00
_cell.angle_gamma   90.00
#
_symmetry.space_group_name_H-M   'P 1'
#
loop_
_entity.id
_entity.type
_entity.pdbx_description
1 polymer ?
#
loop_
_entity_poly.entity_id
_entity_poly.type
_entity_poly.pdbx_seq_one_letter_code
_entity_poly.pdbx_strand_id
1 'polypeptide(L)'
;MSEPNPKADLLRYLQEGRDALLWKLDGLSDYEVRRPLTPTGTNLLGLVKHVAGVELAYLGDTFGRPFFDAEPPPSWWYTEESEPNSDMWASADESREQLVGLYRQAWEHSNSTIATLALDAIGHVPWWPAERQKVTLHHILVRVIADTQRHAGHADIVRELTDGSVGYLQGKESMPPEDQAWWEGHRSRLERVAREAGG
;
A
#
# COMPACT_ATOMS: atom_id res chain seq x y z
N MET A 1 -27.25 -18.99 4.31
CA MET A 1 -26.15 -18.39 3.51
C MET A 1 -26.44 -16.91 3.46
N SER A 2 -25.52 -16.06 3.93
CA SER A 2 -25.70 -14.60 3.81
C SER A 2 -25.72 -14.23 2.34
N GLU A 3 -26.56 -13.27 1.94
CA GLU A 3 -26.53 -12.75 0.57
C GLU A 3 -25.14 -12.15 0.27
N PRO A 4 -24.63 -12.32 -0.96
CA PRO A 4 -23.37 -11.72 -1.36
C PRO A 4 -23.45 -10.19 -1.26
N ASN A 5 -22.47 -9.57 -0.61
CA ASN A 5 -22.31 -8.13 -0.58
C ASN A 5 -20.95 -7.77 -1.18
N PRO A 6 -20.85 -7.62 -2.52
CA PRO A 6 -19.58 -7.37 -3.21
C PRO A 6 -18.86 -6.11 -2.69
N LYS A 7 -19.61 -5.09 -2.28
CA LYS A 7 -19.05 -3.84 -1.74
C LYS A 7 -18.40 -4.07 -0.38
N ALA A 8 -19.01 -4.88 0.47
CA ALA A 8 -18.43 -5.28 1.75
C ALA A 8 -17.17 -6.14 1.56
N ASP A 9 -17.14 -7.04 0.59
CA ASP A 9 -15.94 -7.83 0.27
C ASP A 9 -14.78 -6.94 -0.20
N LEU A 10 -15.04 -5.99 -1.10
CA LEU A 10 -14.03 -5.04 -1.57
C LEU A 10 -13.47 -4.21 -0.40
N LEU A 11 -14.35 -3.68 0.46
CA LEU A 11 -13.93 -2.92 1.64
C LEU A 11 -13.09 -3.76 2.60
N ARG A 12 -13.44 -5.03 2.81
CA ARG A 12 -12.67 -5.95 3.65
C ARG A 12 -11.25 -6.14 3.12
N TYR A 13 -11.09 -6.48 1.83
CA TYR A 13 -9.76 -6.68 1.25
C TYR A 13 -8.92 -5.40 1.18
N LEU A 14 -9.57 -4.24 1.02
CA LEU A 14 -8.88 -2.95 1.14
C LEU A 14 -8.39 -2.74 2.58
N GLN A 15 -9.25 -3.00 3.58
CA GLN A 15 -8.91 -2.86 4.99
C GLN A 15 -7.79 -3.80 5.43
N GLU A 16 -7.77 -5.05 4.95
CA GLU A 16 -6.70 -6.00 5.23
C GLU A 16 -5.33 -5.47 4.74
N GLY A 17 -5.26 -4.89 3.53
CA GLY A 17 -4.00 -4.33 3.01
C GLY A 17 -3.55 -3.06 3.76
N ARG A 18 -4.52 -2.21 4.11
CA ARG A 18 -4.34 -1.02 4.94
C ARG A 18 -3.74 -1.35 6.32
N ASP A 19 -4.34 -2.32 7.00
CA ASP A 19 -3.90 -2.78 8.32
C ASP A 19 -2.51 -3.42 8.24
N ALA A 20 -2.25 -4.24 7.21
CA ALA A 20 -0.96 -4.85 6.99
C ALA A 20 0.15 -3.80 6.86
N LEU A 21 -0.04 -2.78 6.02
CA LEU A 21 0.95 -1.73 5.79
C LEU A 21 1.31 -0.96 7.07
N LEU A 22 0.32 -0.56 7.87
CA LEU A 22 0.61 0.13 9.13
C LEU A 22 1.29 -0.78 10.15
N TRP A 23 0.85 -2.03 10.26
CA TRP A 23 1.48 -3.00 11.17
C TRP A 23 2.96 -3.23 10.83
N LYS A 24 3.37 -3.14 9.56
CA LYS A 24 4.79 -3.24 9.17
C LYS A 24 5.67 -2.13 9.72
N LEU A 25 5.12 -1.04 10.25
CA LEU A 25 5.91 0.01 10.92
C LEU A 25 6.13 -0.27 12.41
N ASP A 26 5.34 -1.16 13.03
CA ASP A 26 5.32 -1.33 14.48
C ASP A 26 6.65 -1.89 15.00
N GLY A 27 7.15 -1.29 16.09
CA GLY A 27 8.38 -1.71 16.77
C GLY A 27 9.69 -1.28 16.10
N LEU A 28 9.64 -0.71 14.89
CA LEU A 28 10.83 -0.25 14.16
C LEU A 28 11.23 1.18 14.55
N SER A 29 12.52 1.45 14.54
CA SER A 29 13.08 2.80 14.69
C SER A 29 12.80 3.69 13.46
N ASP A 30 12.95 5.00 13.64
CA ASP A 30 12.72 6.00 12.60
C ASP A 30 13.63 5.79 11.36
N TYR A 31 14.86 5.35 11.61
CA TYR A 31 15.82 4.96 10.57
C TYR A 31 15.37 3.70 9.82
N GLU A 32 14.93 2.65 10.53
CA GLU A 32 14.55 1.37 9.91
C GLU A 32 13.37 1.49 8.95
N VAL A 33 12.41 2.37 9.24
CA VAL A 33 11.27 2.57 8.33
C VAL A 33 11.60 3.40 7.09
N ARG A 34 12.70 4.18 7.10
CA ARG A 34 13.12 5.05 5.98
C ARG A 34 14.28 4.50 5.16
N ARG A 35 15.08 3.60 5.72
CA ARG A 35 16.24 3.07 5.00
C ARG A 35 15.80 2.26 3.78
N PRO A 36 16.49 2.39 2.64
CA PRO A 36 16.22 1.57 1.46
C PRO A 36 16.73 0.14 1.66
N LEU A 37 15.91 -0.85 1.32
CA LEU A 37 16.26 -2.28 1.37
C LEU A 37 16.36 -2.95 -0.02
N THR A 38 16.08 -2.19 -1.08
CA THR A 38 16.20 -2.65 -2.48
C THR A 38 17.06 -1.68 -3.29
N PRO A 39 17.65 -2.12 -4.42
CA PRO A 39 18.42 -1.24 -5.30
C PRO A 39 17.64 -0.03 -5.85
N THR A 40 16.30 -0.13 -5.89
CA THR A 40 15.41 0.95 -6.36
C THR A 40 14.91 1.84 -5.22
N GLY A 41 15.40 1.66 -4.00
CA GLY A 41 15.12 2.56 -2.88
C GLY A 41 13.86 2.24 -2.06
N THR A 42 13.24 1.07 -2.24
CA THR A 42 12.02 0.70 -1.50
C THR A 42 12.28 0.71 0.01
N ASN A 43 11.44 1.45 0.75
CA ASN A 43 11.45 1.58 2.20
C ASN A 43 10.01 1.59 2.74
N LEU A 44 9.81 1.21 4.01
CA LEU A 44 8.47 0.99 4.57
C LEU A 44 7.62 2.25 4.67
N LEU A 45 8.20 3.37 5.13
CA LEU A 45 7.45 4.61 5.34
C LEU A 45 7.03 5.24 3.99
N GLY A 46 7.87 5.13 2.98
CA GLY A 46 7.56 5.52 1.61
C GLY A 46 6.41 4.72 1.01
N LEU A 47 6.33 3.41 1.28
CA LEU A 47 5.18 2.60 0.86
C LEU A 47 3.87 3.10 1.47
N VAL A 48 3.86 3.49 2.74
CA VAL A 48 2.68 4.05 3.41
C VAL A 48 2.29 5.40 2.81
N LYS A 49 3.27 6.29 2.56
CA LYS A 49 3.02 7.59 1.92
C LYS A 49 2.43 7.42 0.52
N HIS A 50 3.01 6.54 -0.29
CA HIS A 50 2.52 6.24 -1.63
C HIS A 50 1.07 5.76 -1.61
N VAL A 51 0.75 4.77 -0.78
CA VAL A 51 -0.60 4.19 -0.75
C VAL A 51 -1.63 5.21 -0.22
N ALA A 52 -1.24 6.10 0.71
CA ALA A 52 -2.08 7.22 1.11
C ALA A 52 -2.40 8.15 -0.08
N GLY A 53 -1.40 8.47 -0.90
CA GLY A 53 -1.59 9.25 -2.12
C GLY A 53 -2.50 8.56 -3.14
N VAL A 54 -2.26 7.26 -3.39
CA VAL A 54 -3.08 6.42 -4.28
C VAL A 54 -4.54 6.44 -3.85
N GLU A 55 -4.82 6.22 -2.57
CA GLU A 55 -6.20 6.22 -2.06
C GLU A 55 -6.88 7.59 -2.21
N LEU A 56 -6.23 8.65 -1.76
CA LEU A 56 -6.78 10.01 -1.83
C LEU A 56 -7.07 10.44 -3.27
N ALA A 57 -6.16 10.16 -4.19
CA ALA A 57 -6.30 10.56 -5.58
C ALA A 57 -7.38 9.72 -6.30
N TYR A 58 -7.33 8.39 -6.16
CA TYR A 58 -8.24 7.50 -6.88
C TYR A 58 -9.65 7.47 -6.28
N LEU A 59 -9.80 7.54 -4.96
CA LEU A 59 -11.10 7.48 -4.29
C LEU A 59 -11.61 8.86 -3.85
N GLY A 60 -10.84 9.92 -4.04
CA GLY A 60 -11.26 11.32 -3.86
C GLY A 60 -11.43 12.03 -5.20
N ASP A 61 -10.33 12.49 -5.76
CA ASP A 61 -10.27 13.41 -6.90
C ASP A 61 -10.98 12.85 -8.14
N THR A 62 -10.84 11.54 -8.39
CA THR A 62 -11.52 10.84 -9.49
C THR A 62 -13.05 10.98 -9.43
N PHE A 63 -13.62 11.16 -8.23
CA PHE A 63 -15.06 11.30 -8.01
C PHE A 63 -15.46 12.72 -7.62
N GLY A 64 -14.63 13.72 -7.92
CA GLY A 64 -14.90 15.13 -7.63
C GLY A 64 -14.90 15.45 -6.14
N ARG A 65 -14.12 14.70 -5.34
CA ARG A 65 -14.00 14.86 -3.89
C ARG A 65 -12.52 15.08 -3.53
N PRO A 66 -11.92 16.22 -3.91
CA PRO A 66 -10.52 16.49 -3.63
C PRO A 66 -10.24 16.44 -2.12
N PHE A 67 -9.05 15.97 -1.76
CA PHE A 67 -8.59 16.00 -0.37
C PHE A 67 -7.67 17.20 -0.09
N PHE A 68 -6.77 17.50 -1.02
CA PHE A 68 -5.94 18.69 -0.95
C PHE A 68 -6.63 19.84 -1.68
N ASP A 69 -7.12 20.81 -0.90
CA ASP A 69 -7.74 22.04 -1.42
C ASP A 69 -6.77 23.24 -1.39
N ALA A 70 -5.53 23.02 -0.93
CA ALA A 70 -4.50 24.05 -0.85
C ALA A 70 -3.77 24.23 -2.19
N GLU A 71 -3.42 25.47 -2.53
CA GLU A 71 -2.65 25.82 -3.72
C GLU A 71 -1.32 26.50 -3.34
N PRO A 72 -0.17 25.90 -3.68
CA PRO A 72 -0.01 24.60 -4.35
C PRO A 72 -0.28 23.40 -3.42
N PRO A 73 -0.64 22.21 -3.96
CA PRO A 73 -0.70 20.97 -3.20
C PRO A 73 0.71 20.54 -2.72
N PRO A 74 0.83 19.50 -1.87
CA PRO A 74 2.13 18.95 -1.51
C PRO A 74 2.97 18.60 -2.75
N SER A 75 4.28 18.85 -2.72
CA SER A 75 5.17 18.69 -3.88
C SER A 75 5.28 17.24 -4.40
N TRP A 76 4.89 16.26 -3.59
CA TRP A 76 4.83 14.84 -3.96
C TRP A 76 3.46 14.41 -4.50
N TRP A 77 2.46 15.31 -4.49
CA TRP A 77 1.13 15.04 -5.05
C TRP A 77 1.23 14.81 -6.55
N TYR A 78 0.23 14.16 -7.16
CA TYR A 78 0.30 13.85 -8.58
C TYR A 78 0.18 15.14 -9.42
N THR A 79 1.32 15.68 -9.86
CA THR A 79 1.36 16.85 -10.74
C THR A 79 2.40 16.62 -11.82
N GLU A 80 2.33 17.36 -12.93
CA GLU A 80 3.34 17.28 -13.99
C GLU A 80 4.75 17.70 -13.51
N GLU A 81 4.82 18.49 -12.43
CA GLU A 81 6.07 19.03 -11.88
C GLU A 81 6.68 18.15 -10.78
N SER A 82 5.97 17.11 -10.34
CA SER A 82 6.42 16.27 -9.22
C SER A 82 7.63 15.43 -9.61
N GLU A 83 8.61 15.36 -8.72
CA GLU A 83 9.78 14.51 -8.92
C GLU A 83 9.34 13.03 -9.04
N PRO A 84 9.90 12.26 -9.99
CA PRO A 84 9.64 10.83 -10.09
C PRO A 84 9.86 10.12 -8.75
N ASN A 85 8.86 9.36 -8.30
CA ASN A 85 8.87 8.63 -7.02
C ASN A 85 8.95 9.51 -5.75
N SER A 86 8.61 10.80 -5.81
CA SER A 86 8.58 11.70 -4.64
C SER A 86 7.60 11.27 -3.53
N ASP A 87 6.62 10.44 -3.85
CA ASP A 87 5.67 9.81 -2.94
C ASP A 87 6.17 8.47 -2.36
N MET A 88 7.28 7.92 -2.88
CA MET A 88 7.85 6.63 -2.46
C MET A 88 8.92 6.77 -1.36
N TRP A 89 9.09 7.96 -0.78
CA TRP A 89 9.99 8.21 0.34
C TRP A 89 9.50 9.38 1.20
N ALA A 90 10.00 9.43 2.45
CA ALA A 90 9.70 10.47 3.41
C ALA A 90 10.98 11.24 3.75
N SER A 91 10.90 12.57 3.73
CA SER A 91 12.01 13.44 4.13
C SER A 91 12.24 13.41 5.65
N ALA A 92 13.31 14.05 6.11
CA ALA A 92 13.60 14.21 7.53
C ALA A 92 12.55 15.09 8.24
N ASP A 93 11.90 16.01 7.51
CA ASP A 93 10.88 16.91 8.03
C ASP A 93 9.47 16.28 8.04
N GLU A 94 9.30 15.13 7.37
CA GLU A 94 8.07 14.33 7.39
C GLU A 94 8.19 13.26 8.48
N SER A 95 7.53 13.47 9.62
CA SER A 95 7.48 12.48 10.70
C SER A 95 6.65 11.25 10.32
N ARG A 96 6.95 10.12 10.96
CA ARG A 96 6.16 8.90 10.82
C ARG A 96 4.70 9.14 11.20
N GLU A 97 4.48 9.88 12.29
CA GLU A 97 3.17 10.15 12.84
C GLU A 97 2.31 10.96 11.87
N GLN A 98 2.91 11.94 11.19
CA GLN A 98 2.22 12.71 10.14
C GLN A 98 1.78 11.82 8.98
N LEU A 99 2.65 10.94 8.50
CA LEU A 99 2.33 10.07 7.34
C LEU A 99 1.35 8.96 7.70
N VAL A 100 1.45 8.38 8.90
CA VAL A 100 0.44 7.45 9.41
C VAL A 100 -0.90 8.16 9.61
N GLY A 101 -0.88 9.40 10.12
CA GLY A 101 -2.06 10.24 10.26
C GLY A 101 -2.71 10.54 8.91
N LEU A 102 -1.92 10.94 7.92
CA LEU A 102 -2.38 11.14 6.54
C LEU A 102 -3.00 9.87 5.97
N TYR A 103 -2.38 8.71 6.19
CA TYR A 103 -2.94 7.45 5.67
C TYR A 103 -4.28 7.11 6.32
N ARG A 104 -4.44 7.33 7.64
CA ARG A 104 -5.73 7.15 8.30
C ARG A 104 -6.79 8.13 7.80
N GLN A 105 -6.43 9.39 7.55
CA GLN A 105 -7.32 10.36 6.91
C GLN A 105 -7.72 9.92 5.49
N ALA A 106 -6.79 9.31 4.75
CA ALA A 106 -7.08 8.72 3.44
C ALA A 106 -8.10 7.60 3.54
N TRP A 107 -8.05 6.77 4.59
CA TRP A 107 -9.04 5.73 4.82
C TRP A 107 -10.42 6.32 5.07
N GLU A 108 -10.51 7.33 5.95
CA GLU A 108 -11.77 7.99 6.27
C GLU A 108 -12.40 8.64 5.04
N HIS A 109 -11.60 9.39 4.27
CA HIS A 109 -12.03 10.04 3.04
C HIS A 109 -12.53 9.03 2.00
N SER A 110 -11.71 8.01 1.73
CA SER A 110 -12.02 6.93 0.80
C SER A 110 -13.28 6.16 1.23
N ASN A 111 -13.39 5.81 2.51
CA ASN A 111 -14.56 5.11 3.06
C ASN A 111 -15.83 5.96 2.91
N SER A 112 -15.73 7.29 3.08
CA SER A 112 -16.85 8.21 2.84
C SER A 112 -17.28 8.21 1.36
N THR A 113 -16.34 8.28 0.41
CA THR A 113 -16.66 8.14 -1.02
C THR A 113 -17.32 6.80 -1.31
N ILE A 114 -16.72 5.71 -0.83
CA ILE A 114 -17.22 4.37 -1.06
C ILE A 114 -18.61 4.23 -0.48
N ALA A 115 -18.88 4.66 0.75
CA ALA A 115 -20.20 4.56 1.37
C ALA A 115 -21.27 5.33 0.59
N THR A 116 -20.92 6.52 0.08
CA THR A 116 -21.85 7.43 -0.61
C THR A 116 -22.25 6.93 -2.01
N LEU A 117 -21.30 6.37 -2.76
CA LEU A 117 -21.48 6.08 -4.18
C LEU A 117 -21.85 4.62 -4.46
N ALA A 118 -22.61 4.39 -5.52
CA ALA A 118 -22.84 3.04 -6.06
C ALA A 118 -21.58 2.51 -6.77
N LEU A 119 -21.43 1.19 -6.88
CA LEU A 119 -20.26 0.56 -7.51
C LEU A 119 -20.12 0.92 -9.01
N ASP A 120 -21.23 1.25 -9.68
CA ASP A 120 -21.28 1.70 -11.07
C ASP A 120 -21.22 3.22 -11.23
N ALA A 121 -21.07 3.97 -10.13
CA ALA A 121 -20.89 5.42 -10.18
C ALA A 121 -19.67 5.77 -11.03
N ILE A 122 -19.84 6.76 -11.90
CA ILE A 122 -18.82 7.18 -12.87
C ILE A 122 -17.90 8.22 -12.25
N GLY A 123 -16.60 8.01 -12.39
CA GLY A 123 -15.54 8.97 -12.09
C GLY A 123 -14.63 9.22 -13.30
N HIS A 124 -13.77 10.23 -13.17
CA HIS A 124 -12.82 10.66 -14.19
C HIS A 124 -11.43 10.83 -13.56
N VAL A 125 -10.49 9.94 -13.88
CA VAL A 125 -9.12 9.98 -13.33
C VAL A 125 -8.34 11.12 -13.98
N PRO A 126 -7.99 12.21 -13.26
CA PRO A 126 -7.43 13.43 -13.86
C PRO A 126 -6.12 13.24 -14.65
N TRP A 127 -5.26 12.31 -14.21
CA TRP A 127 -3.94 12.08 -14.80
C TRP A 127 -3.91 10.94 -15.83
N TRP A 128 -5.06 10.39 -16.23
CA TRP A 128 -5.15 9.37 -17.27
C TRP A 128 -5.45 9.98 -18.64
N PRO A 129 -5.03 9.33 -19.75
CA PRO A 129 -5.43 9.73 -21.09
C PRO A 129 -6.96 9.83 -21.23
N ALA A 130 -7.43 10.80 -22.00
CA ALA A 130 -8.86 11.14 -22.10
C ALA A 130 -9.74 9.96 -22.52
N GLU A 131 -9.21 9.05 -23.33
CA GLU A 131 -9.87 7.83 -23.80
C GLU A 131 -10.02 6.74 -22.73
N ARG A 132 -9.29 6.83 -21.62
CA ARG A 132 -9.28 5.83 -20.52
C ARG A 132 -9.69 6.39 -19.16
N GLN A 133 -9.73 7.71 -18.99
CA GLN A 133 -9.99 8.33 -17.68
C GLN A 133 -11.40 8.07 -17.13
N LYS A 134 -12.39 7.75 -17.97
CA LYS A 134 -13.77 7.47 -17.52
C LYS A 134 -13.87 6.04 -16.97
N VAL A 135 -14.14 5.93 -15.67
CA VAL A 135 -14.10 4.67 -14.91
C VAL A 135 -15.31 4.54 -13.99
N THR A 136 -15.58 3.31 -13.51
CA THR A 136 -16.55 3.08 -12.42
C THR A 136 -15.85 3.04 -11.06
N LEU A 137 -16.59 3.30 -9.98
CA LEU A 137 -16.08 3.08 -8.61
C LEU A 137 -15.59 1.65 -8.40
N HIS A 138 -16.27 0.65 -8.93
CA HIS A 138 -15.83 -0.74 -8.87
C HIS A 138 -14.44 -0.92 -9.49
N HIS A 139 -14.21 -0.38 -10.69
CA HIS A 139 -12.91 -0.47 -11.36
C HIS A 139 -11.81 0.15 -10.50
N ILE A 140 -12.07 1.34 -9.94
CA ILE A 140 -11.11 2.05 -9.11
C ILE A 140 -10.84 1.34 -7.79
N LEU A 141 -11.87 0.80 -7.14
CA LEU A 141 -11.70 0.00 -5.93
C LEU A 141 -10.81 -1.21 -6.17
N VAL A 142 -11.06 -1.97 -7.23
CA VAL A 142 -10.21 -3.12 -7.60
C VAL A 142 -8.78 -2.67 -7.86
N ARG A 143 -8.58 -1.54 -8.55
CA ARG A 143 -7.25 -0.98 -8.79
C ARG A 143 -6.54 -0.66 -7.47
N VAL A 144 -7.18 0.10 -6.59
CA VAL A 144 -6.62 0.52 -5.29
C VAL A 144 -6.32 -0.67 -4.40
N ILE A 145 -7.19 -1.69 -4.37
CA ILE A 145 -6.94 -2.95 -3.63
C ILE A 145 -5.71 -3.66 -4.19
N ALA A 146 -5.61 -3.80 -5.51
CA ALA A 146 -4.47 -4.48 -6.14
C ALA A 146 -3.15 -3.75 -5.89
N ASP A 147 -3.18 -2.42 -5.90
CA ASP A 147 -2.05 -1.54 -5.60
C ASP A 147 -1.62 -1.69 -4.12
N THR A 148 -2.57 -1.51 -3.20
CA THR A 148 -2.37 -1.65 -1.75
C THR A 148 -1.80 -3.02 -1.38
N GLN A 149 -2.40 -4.11 -1.88
CA GLN A 149 -1.95 -5.48 -1.58
C GLN A 149 -0.58 -5.79 -2.20
N ARG A 150 -0.27 -5.24 -3.38
CA ARG A 150 1.08 -5.36 -3.97
C ARG A 150 2.12 -4.69 -3.06
N HIS A 151 1.83 -3.49 -2.56
CA HIS A 151 2.74 -2.78 -1.66
C HIS A 151 2.80 -3.41 -0.25
N ALA A 152 1.72 -4.03 0.23
CA ALA A 152 1.77 -4.84 1.44
C ALA A 152 2.74 -6.03 1.28
N GLY A 153 2.70 -6.73 0.15
CA GLY A 153 3.68 -7.78 -0.17
C GLY A 153 5.11 -7.28 -0.30
N HIS A 154 5.34 -6.07 -0.83
CA HIS A 154 6.66 -5.44 -0.78
C HIS A 154 7.10 -5.15 0.67
N ALA A 155 6.16 -4.69 1.51
CA ALA A 155 6.43 -4.40 2.90
C ALA A 155 6.74 -5.66 3.71
N ASP A 156 6.15 -6.83 3.37
CA ASP A 156 6.51 -8.12 3.95
C ASP A 156 8.00 -8.43 3.78
N ILE A 157 8.51 -8.35 2.55
CA ILE A 157 9.92 -8.64 2.24
C ILE A 157 10.85 -7.61 2.87
N VAL A 158 10.49 -6.32 2.81
CA VAL A 158 11.31 -5.27 3.44
C VAL A 158 11.36 -5.45 4.95
N ARG A 159 10.24 -5.86 5.57
CA ARG A 159 10.19 -6.12 7.02
C ARG A 159 11.06 -7.31 7.40
N GLU A 160 10.94 -8.43 6.69
CA GLU A 160 11.75 -9.63 6.92
C GLU A 160 13.25 -9.31 6.79
N LEU A 161 13.65 -8.51 5.79
CA LEU A 161 15.04 -8.08 5.62
C LEU A 161 15.52 -7.08 6.67
N THR A 162 14.62 -6.42 7.39
CA THR A 162 14.96 -5.42 8.41
C THR A 162 15.22 -6.07 9.76
N ASP A 163 14.29 -6.89 10.25
CA ASP A 163 14.35 -7.46 11.60
C ASP A 163 14.00 -8.96 11.66
N GLY A 164 13.78 -9.61 10.51
CA GLY A 164 13.37 -11.02 10.42
C GLY A 164 11.87 -11.26 10.71
N SER A 165 11.09 -10.22 11.01
CA SER A 165 9.65 -10.39 11.29
C SER A 165 8.90 -10.72 10.01
N VAL A 166 8.08 -11.78 10.08
CA VAL A 166 7.23 -12.25 8.98
C VAL A 166 5.76 -12.13 9.35
N GLY A 167 4.89 -12.24 8.34
CA GLY A 167 3.47 -12.50 8.55
C GLY A 167 2.54 -11.67 7.68
N TYR A 168 1.30 -12.12 7.55
CA TYR A 168 0.30 -11.47 6.70
C TYR A 168 -0.41 -10.29 7.40
N LEU A 169 -0.83 -10.49 8.65
CA LEU A 169 -1.48 -9.49 9.50
C LEU A 169 -1.03 -9.68 10.96
N GLN A 170 -1.30 -8.69 11.82
CA GLN A 170 -1.06 -8.83 13.26
C GLN A 170 -1.76 -10.09 13.81
N GLY A 171 -0.98 -10.99 14.41
CA GLY A 171 -1.48 -12.27 14.93
C GLY A 171 -1.83 -13.33 13.88
N LYS A 172 -1.55 -13.08 12.59
CA LYS A 172 -1.74 -14.03 11.48
C LYS A 172 -0.51 -14.05 10.60
N GLU A 173 0.42 -14.93 10.94
CA GLU A 173 1.66 -15.05 10.17
C GLU A 173 1.43 -15.72 8.82
N SER A 174 0.47 -16.65 8.71
CA SER A 174 0.29 -17.50 7.52
C SER A 174 1.57 -18.26 7.14
N MET A 175 2.42 -18.54 8.11
CA MET A 175 3.68 -19.28 7.96
C MET A 175 3.59 -20.65 8.63
N PRO A 176 4.31 -21.68 8.14
CA PRO A 176 4.53 -22.92 8.86
C PRO A 176 5.08 -22.66 10.27
N PRO A 177 4.55 -23.32 11.32
CA PRO A 177 4.93 -23.09 12.72
C PRO A 177 6.26 -23.80 13.06
N GLU A 178 7.28 -23.63 12.22
CA GLU A 178 8.58 -24.28 12.32
C GLU A 178 9.61 -23.33 12.96
N ASP A 179 10.67 -23.90 13.53
CA ASP A 179 11.72 -23.12 14.19
C ASP A 179 12.78 -22.56 13.22
N GLN A 180 13.68 -21.74 13.76
CA GLN A 180 14.75 -21.11 12.99
C GLN A 180 15.67 -22.14 12.31
N ALA A 181 16.00 -23.25 12.98
CA ALA A 181 16.89 -24.27 12.44
C ALA A 181 16.25 -24.97 11.23
N TRP A 182 14.94 -25.21 11.30
CA TRP A 182 14.18 -25.73 10.17
C TRP A 182 14.22 -24.76 8.99
N TRP A 183 13.99 -23.46 9.20
CA TRP A 183 14.03 -22.45 8.14
C TRP A 183 15.42 -22.33 7.49
N GLU A 184 16.49 -22.39 8.27
CA GLU A 184 17.86 -22.41 7.75
C GLU A 184 18.14 -23.66 6.91
N GLY A 185 17.68 -24.83 7.37
CA GLY A 185 17.75 -26.08 6.63
C GLY A 185 16.93 -26.03 5.33
N HIS A 186 15.73 -25.47 5.40
CA HIS A 186 14.83 -25.28 4.26
C HIS A 186 15.47 -24.39 3.19
N ARG A 187 15.95 -23.20 3.57
CA ARG A 187 16.65 -22.27 2.68
C ARG A 187 17.87 -22.92 2.03
N SER A 188 18.69 -23.64 2.82
CA SER A 188 19.87 -24.33 2.29
C SER A 188 19.51 -25.42 1.28
N ARG A 189 18.39 -26.13 1.50
CA ARG A 189 17.87 -27.10 0.53
C ARG A 189 17.42 -26.41 -0.76
N LEU A 190 16.69 -25.30 -0.67
CA LEU A 190 16.23 -24.53 -1.85
C LEU A 190 17.41 -24.01 -2.68
N GLU A 191 18.47 -23.53 -2.03
CA GLU A 191 19.68 -23.06 -2.70
C GLU A 191 20.37 -24.18 -3.50
N ARG A 192 20.45 -25.40 -2.94
CA ARG A 192 20.98 -26.56 -3.68
C ARG A 192 20.12 -26.90 -4.90
N VAL A 193 18.79 -26.92 -4.73
CA VAL A 193 17.85 -27.18 -5.84
C VAL A 193 18.02 -26.14 -6.95
N ALA A 194 18.20 -24.86 -6.60
CA ALA A 194 18.43 -23.79 -7.59
C ALA A 194 19.75 -23.99 -8.36
N ARG A 195 20.82 -24.40 -7.68
CA ARG A 195 22.12 -24.69 -8.32
C ARG A 195 22.04 -25.91 -9.24
N GLU A 196 21.42 -26.99 -8.79
CA GLU A 196 21.23 -28.21 -9.60
C GLU A 196 20.41 -27.93 -10.87
N ALA A 197 19.40 -27.06 -10.78
CA ALA A 197 18.63 -26.64 -11.96
C ALA A 197 19.42 -25.73 -12.92
N GLY A 198 20.41 -24.98 -12.41
CA GLY A 198 21.24 -24.06 -13.18
C GLY A 198 22.41 -24.71 -13.93
N GLY A 199 22.83 -25.91 -13.53
CA GLY A 199 23.99 -26.62 -14.07
C GLY A 199 25.27 -26.36 -13.29
#